data_AF-A0A183FEW9-F1
#
_entry.id   AF-A0A183FEW9-F1
#
_cell.length_a   1.000
_cell.length_b   1.000
_cell.length_c   1.000
_cell.angle_alpha   90.00
_cell.angle_beta   90.00
_cell.angle_gamma   90.00
#
_symmetry.space_group_name_H-M   'P 1'
#
loop_
_entity.id
_entity.type
_entity.pdbx_description
1 polymer ?
#
loop_
_entity_poly.entity_id
_entity_poly.type
_entity_poly.pdbx_seq_one_letter_code
_entity_poly.pdbx_strand_id
1 'polypeptide(L)'
;LLSRSMCLCRKSFAVGPTGDGTEALLAFTWNPNPKKNDFVFVYDYNLYYQADPEKPATARQLTKDGSYLLRYGVPDWLYEEEILASGDAIWWSESGNFMAYLRFDDRAVNRIYIPKYLRSSQYPLYMEIPYPKAGVEENPKAELYIHSVATHHAVVVEPPAELTAMNQSYYVFSNQWLRMPARVRRALGEERLATVWSNREQNLLYVTLCNEVDCILVNHSSRI
;
A
#
# COMPACT_ATOMS: atom_id res chain seq x y z
N LEU A 1 11.04 37.79 -38.28
CA LEU A 1 11.19 36.55 -37.48
C LEU A 1 10.29 36.67 -36.25
N LEU A 2 9.02 36.29 -36.38
CA LEU A 2 8.05 36.32 -35.29
C LEU A 2 8.25 35.10 -34.41
N SER A 3 8.74 35.32 -33.18
CA SER A 3 8.79 34.33 -32.12
C SER A 3 7.35 33.93 -31.78
N ARG A 4 6.93 32.73 -32.18
CA ARG A 4 5.71 32.11 -31.67
C ARG A 4 6.03 31.60 -30.26
N SER A 5 5.64 32.38 -29.25
CA SER A 5 5.49 31.84 -27.90
C SER A 5 4.43 30.72 -27.95
N MET A 6 4.89 29.47 -27.85
CA MET A 6 4.00 28.33 -27.61
C MET A 6 3.30 28.55 -26.27
N CYS A 7 2.04 28.96 -26.31
CA CYS A 7 1.16 28.89 -25.16
C CYS A 7 0.88 27.41 -24.90
N LEU A 8 1.59 26.81 -23.95
CA LEU A 8 1.25 25.49 -23.41
C LEU A 8 -0.11 25.61 -22.73
N CYS A 9 -1.17 25.22 -23.45
CA CYS A 9 -2.50 25.12 -22.88
C CYS A 9 -2.46 23.97 -21.86
N ARG A 10 -2.37 24.32 -20.58
CA ARG A 10 -2.29 23.34 -19.49
C ARG A 10 -3.65 22.66 -19.36
N LYS A 11 -3.79 21.48 -19.94
CA LYS A 11 -4.95 20.61 -19.70
C LYS A 11 -4.84 20.02 -18.30
N SER A 12 -5.94 20.08 -17.55
CA SER A 12 -6.07 19.50 -16.22
C SER A 12 -7.25 18.54 -16.22
N PHE A 13 -7.05 17.35 -15.68
CA PHE A 13 -8.09 16.36 -15.51
C PHE A 13 -8.25 16.06 -14.02
N ALA A 14 -9.49 16.01 -13.55
CA ALA A 14 -9.78 15.67 -12.17
C ALA A 14 -9.56 14.18 -11.91
N VAL A 15 -9.08 13.87 -10.71
CA VAL A 15 -8.85 12.50 -10.23
C VAL A 15 -9.87 12.19 -9.14
N GLY A 16 -10.53 11.05 -9.26
CA GLY A 16 -11.53 10.58 -8.30
C GLY A 16 -12.47 9.57 -8.97
N PRO A 17 -13.23 8.79 -8.17
CA PRO A 17 -14.22 7.86 -8.72
C PRO A 17 -15.27 8.54 -9.61
N THR A 18 -15.76 9.75 -9.24
CA THR A 18 -16.72 10.51 -10.06
C THR A 18 -16.04 11.37 -11.13
N GLY A 19 -14.74 11.62 -10.98
CA GLY A 19 -13.96 12.41 -11.93
C GLY A 19 -14.29 13.91 -11.93
N ASP A 20 -14.92 14.43 -10.87
CA ASP A 20 -15.21 15.86 -10.70
C ASP A 20 -14.18 16.58 -9.80
N GLY A 21 -13.35 15.82 -9.07
CA GLY A 21 -12.25 16.34 -8.25
C GLY A 21 -12.71 16.88 -6.90
N THR A 22 -13.91 16.50 -6.45
CA THR A 22 -14.44 16.87 -5.14
C THR A 22 -14.03 15.90 -4.04
N GLU A 23 -13.55 14.72 -4.40
CA GLU A 23 -13.16 13.68 -3.46
C GLU A 23 -11.80 13.96 -2.79
N ALA A 24 -11.75 13.75 -1.48
CA ALA A 24 -10.49 13.75 -0.74
C ALA A 24 -9.78 12.41 -0.94
N LEU A 25 -8.70 12.42 -1.72
CA LEU A 25 -7.85 11.25 -1.93
C LEU A 25 -6.91 11.07 -0.72
N LEU A 26 -6.81 9.84 -0.24
CA LEU A 26 -5.93 9.48 0.88
C LEU A 26 -4.50 9.22 0.42
N ALA A 27 -4.33 8.69 -0.80
CA ALA A 27 -3.04 8.48 -1.44
C ALA A 27 -3.19 8.56 -2.97
N PHE A 28 -2.10 8.88 -3.65
CA PHE A 28 -2.02 8.94 -5.11
C PHE A 28 -0.61 8.60 -5.56
N THR A 29 -0.48 7.72 -6.55
CA THR A 29 0.81 7.34 -7.11
C THR A 29 0.72 7.07 -8.62
N TRP A 30 1.63 7.67 -9.38
CA TRP A 30 1.78 7.40 -10.81
C TRP A 30 2.45 6.04 -11.03
N ASN A 31 2.08 5.37 -12.11
CA ASN A 31 2.90 4.30 -12.62
C ASN A 31 4.30 4.85 -12.96
N PRO A 32 5.39 4.30 -12.38
CA PRO A 32 6.73 4.83 -12.57
C PRO A 32 7.29 4.55 -13.97
N ASN A 33 6.67 3.67 -14.75
CA ASN A 33 7.13 3.38 -16.11
C ASN A 33 6.87 4.58 -17.03
N PRO A 34 7.91 5.21 -17.61
CA PRO A 34 7.77 6.43 -18.42
C PRO A 34 6.99 6.24 -19.74
N LYS A 35 6.69 4.98 -20.11
CA LYS A 35 5.87 4.65 -21.28
C LYS A 35 4.37 4.52 -20.96
N LYS A 36 4.00 4.66 -19.69
CA LYS A 36 2.63 4.56 -19.22
C LYS A 36 2.24 5.84 -18.48
N ASN A 37 0.94 6.14 -18.51
CA ASN A 37 0.36 7.30 -17.83
C ASN A 37 -0.77 6.87 -16.89
N ASP A 38 -0.85 5.59 -16.58
CA ASP A 38 -1.81 5.06 -15.61
C ASP A 38 -1.35 5.37 -14.18
N PHE A 39 -2.30 5.32 -13.25
CA PHE A 39 -2.04 5.64 -11.85
C PHE A 39 -3.02 4.92 -10.94
N VAL A 40 -2.68 4.92 -9.66
CA VAL A 40 -3.53 4.41 -8.58
C VAL A 40 -3.76 5.50 -7.56
N PHE A 41 -4.94 5.51 -6.98
CA PHE A 41 -5.28 6.37 -5.86
C PHE A 41 -6.11 5.59 -4.83
N VAL A 42 -6.15 6.13 -3.62
CA VAL A 42 -6.97 5.61 -2.53
C VAL A 42 -8.05 6.62 -2.21
N TYR A 43 -9.30 6.16 -2.25
CA TYR A 43 -10.47 6.93 -1.85
C TYR A 43 -11.34 6.07 -0.96
N ASP A 44 -11.84 6.65 0.14
CA ASP A 44 -12.65 5.95 1.14
C ASP A 44 -12.06 4.58 1.51
N TYR A 45 -10.75 4.58 1.81
CA TYR A 45 -9.94 3.42 2.19
C TYR A 45 -9.88 2.29 1.16
N ASN A 46 -10.35 2.50 -0.06
CA ASN A 46 -10.32 1.55 -1.17
C ASN A 46 -9.36 1.99 -2.28
N LEU A 47 -8.72 1.01 -2.92
CA LEU A 47 -7.82 1.23 -4.06
C LEU A 47 -8.59 1.37 -5.36
N TYR A 48 -8.16 2.32 -6.18
CA TYR A 48 -8.68 2.56 -7.53
C TYR A 48 -7.53 2.65 -8.52
N TYR A 49 -7.72 2.10 -9.71
CA TYR A 49 -6.78 2.16 -10.83
C TYR A 49 -7.39 2.93 -11.99
N GLN A 50 -6.65 3.83 -12.60
CA GLN A 50 -7.08 4.53 -13.80
C GLN A 50 -6.01 4.42 -14.90
N ALA A 51 -6.42 3.89 -16.05
CA ALA A 51 -5.53 3.62 -17.17
C ALA A 51 -5.13 4.87 -17.97
N ASP A 52 -5.99 5.90 -17.96
CA ASP A 52 -5.86 7.08 -18.81
C ASP A 52 -6.28 8.34 -18.03
N PRO A 53 -5.36 9.28 -17.77
CA PRO A 53 -5.66 10.51 -17.04
C PRO A 53 -6.60 11.43 -17.82
N GLU A 54 -6.69 11.31 -19.14
CA GLU A 54 -7.57 12.14 -19.96
C GLU A 54 -9.03 11.68 -19.95
N LYS A 55 -9.31 10.56 -19.26
CA LYS A 55 -10.65 9.96 -19.12
C LYS A 55 -11.10 9.95 -17.65
N PRO A 56 -11.47 11.11 -17.08
CA PRO A 56 -12.02 11.16 -15.72
C PRO A 56 -13.26 10.27 -15.57
N ALA A 57 -13.59 9.87 -14.34
CA ALA A 57 -14.73 9.00 -14.02
C ALA A 57 -14.67 7.57 -14.60
N THR A 58 -13.51 7.14 -15.11
CA THR A 58 -13.29 5.79 -15.65
C THR A 58 -12.42 4.91 -14.75
N ALA A 59 -12.13 5.38 -13.53
CA ALA A 59 -11.34 4.65 -12.56
C ALA A 59 -12.02 3.32 -12.20
N ARG A 60 -11.24 2.24 -12.25
CA ARG A 60 -11.65 0.90 -11.82
C ARG A 60 -11.38 0.75 -10.34
N GLN A 61 -12.42 0.50 -9.55
CA GLN A 61 -12.30 0.12 -8.16
C GLN A 61 -11.68 -1.28 -8.04
N LEU A 62 -10.57 -1.40 -7.30
CA LEU A 62 -9.83 -2.65 -7.08
C LEU A 62 -10.28 -3.37 -5.80
N THR A 63 -10.65 -2.63 -4.76
CA THR A 63 -11.11 -3.14 -3.44
C THR A 63 -12.43 -2.49 -3.07
N LYS A 64 -13.29 -3.14 -2.28
CA LYS A 64 -14.69 -2.69 -2.09
C LYS A 64 -15.15 -2.55 -0.64
N ASP A 65 -14.46 -3.16 0.30
CA ASP A 65 -14.81 -3.28 1.72
C ASP A 65 -13.98 -2.37 2.62
N GLY A 66 -13.21 -1.44 2.02
CA GLY A 66 -12.43 -0.45 2.75
C GLY A 66 -13.29 0.37 3.71
N SER A 67 -12.73 0.67 4.88
CA SER A 67 -13.31 1.53 5.91
C SER A 67 -12.21 2.13 6.79
N TYR A 68 -12.57 3.00 7.73
CA TYR A 68 -11.59 3.55 8.67
C TYR A 68 -10.79 2.47 9.43
N LEU A 69 -11.34 1.27 9.63
CA LEU A 69 -10.67 0.17 10.33
C LEU A 69 -10.14 -0.93 9.39
N LEU A 70 -10.39 -0.81 8.09
CA LEU A 70 -9.93 -1.76 7.07
C LEU A 70 -9.39 -0.97 5.88
N ARG A 71 -8.09 -0.77 5.82
CA ARG A 71 -7.46 0.18 4.89
C ARG A 71 -6.65 -0.54 3.82
N TYR A 72 -6.72 -0.08 2.58
CA TYR A 72 -5.92 -0.61 1.47
C TYR A 72 -4.96 0.46 0.94
N GLY A 73 -3.66 0.17 0.93
CA GLY A 73 -2.63 1.05 0.36
C GLY A 73 -2.35 2.33 1.17
N VAL A 74 -2.97 2.51 2.32
CA VAL A 74 -2.71 3.61 3.28
C VAL A 74 -2.48 2.98 4.64
N PRO A 75 -1.38 3.30 5.33
CA PRO A 75 -1.06 2.71 6.63
C PRO A 75 -2.05 3.07 7.72
N ASP A 76 -2.08 2.24 8.77
CA ASP A 76 -2.63 2.63 10.05
C ASP A 76 -1.63 3.45 10.86
N TRP A 77 -2.03 3.89 12.05
CA TRP A 77 -1.17 4.72 12.91
C TRP A 77 0.15 4.01 13.24
N LEU A 78 0.12 2.71 13.57
CA LEU A 78 1.35 1.99 13.91
C LEU A 78 2.28 1.90 12.69
N TYR A 79 1.74 1.56 11.51
CA TYR A 79 2.58 1.43 10.33
C TYR A 79 3.07 2.76 9.77
N GLU A 80 2.28 3.83 9.86
CA GLU A 80 2.65 5.16 9.40
C GLU A 80 3.85 5.69 10.21
N GLU A 81 3.78 5.60 11.54
CA GLU A 81 4.74 6.24 12.45
C GLU A 81 5.97 5.36 12.74
N GLU A 82 5.78 4.06 12.97
CA GLU A 82 6.81 3.21 13.60
C GLU A 82 7.41 2.14 12.66
N ILE A 83 6.69 1.75 11.59
CA ILE A 83 7.10 0.63 10.73
C ILE A 83 7.56 1.10 9.34
N LEU A 84 6.74 1.88 8.63
CA LEU A 84 7.01 2.31 7.25
C LEU A 84 7.54 3.73 7.16
N ALA A 85 7.24 4.60 8.13
CA ALA A 85 7.56 6.03 8.07
C ALA A 85 7.08 6.69 6.76
N SER A 86 5.89 6.32 6.30
CA SER A 86 5.31 6.71 5.00
C SER A 86 3.79 6.88 5.11
N GLY A 87 3.22 7.82 4.35
CA GLY A 87 1.76 8.03 4.27
C GLY A 87 1.04 7.13 3.26
N ASP A 88 1.77 6.34 2.48
CA ASP A 88 1.23 5.32 1.60
C ASP A 88 1.95 3.98 1.80
N ALA A 89 1.26 2.91 1.43
CA ALA A 89 1.73 1.53 1.49
C ALA A 89 1.51 0.86 0.13
N ILE A 90 1.95 1.51 -0.95
CA ILE A 90 1.78 1.07 -2.34
C ILE A 90 3.14 1.10 -3.05
N TRP A 91 3.51 -0.02 -3.69
CA TRP A 91 4.80 -0.13 -4.40
C TRP A 91 4.58 -0.64 -5.82
N TRP A 92 4.93 0.18 -6.80
CA TRP A 92 4.91 -0.21 -8.21
C TRP A 92 6.18 -0.97 -8.61
N SER A 93 6.00 -1.97 -9.47
CA SER A 93 7.11 -2.54 -10.25
C SER A 93 7.67 -1.52 -11.22
N GLU A 94 8.96 -1.66 -11.57
CA GLU A 94 9.62 -0.75 -12.51
C GLU A 94 8.99 -0.85 -13.91
N SER A 95 8.55 -2.04 -14.30
CA SER A 95 7.79 -2.23 -15.54
C SER A 95 6.39 -1.64 -15.49
N GLY A 96 5.87 -1.31 -14.31
CA GLY A 96 4.52 -0.82 -14.13
C GLY A 96 3.44 -1.86 -14.46
N ASN A 97 3.78 -3.14 -14.51
CA ASN A 97 2.82 -4.22 -14.79
C ASN A 97 2.23 -4.82 -13.51
N PHE A 98 2.94 -4.63 -12.40
CA PHE A 98 2.55 -5.09 -11.08
C PHE A 98 2.59 -3.94 -10.06
N MET A 99 1.73 -4.05 -9.07
CA MET A 99 1.71 -3.19 -7.90
C MET A 99 1.54 -4.06 -6.67
N ALA A 100 2.31 -3.81 -5.63
CA ALA A 100 2.11 -4.38 -4.31
C ALA A 100 1.45 -3.36 -3.40
N TYR A 101 0.64 -3.82 -2.45
CA TYR A 101 0.05 -2.95 -1.43
C TYR A 101 -0.25 -3.74 -0.16
N LEU A 102 -0.29 -3.04 0.98
CA LEU A 102 -0.76 -3.62 2.24
C LEU A 102 -2.26 -3.37 2.45
N ARG A 103 -2.95 -4.37 3.02
CA ARG A 103 -4.21 -4.20 3.72
C ARG A 103 -3.95 -4.19 5.22
N PHE A 104 -4.49 -3.21 5.93
CA PHE A 104 -4.44 -3.10 7.38
C PHE A 104 -5.82 -3.33 7.96
N ASP A 105 -5.92 -4.26 8.90
CA ASP A 105 -7.14 -4.53 9.65
C ASP A 105 -6.94 -4.19 11.13
N ASP A 106 -7.53 -3.06 11.53
CA ASP A 106 -7.47 -2.51 12.88
C ASP A 106 -8.64 -2.98 13.76
N ARG A 107 -9.55 -3.83 13.26
CA ARG A 107 -10.81 -4.15 13.97
C ARG A 107 -10.58 -4.77 15.36
N ALA A 108 -9.51 -5.52 15.54
CA ALA A 108 -9.12 -6.13 16.83
C ALA A 108 -8.27 -5.21 17.73
N VAL A 109 -7.77 -4.10 17.19
CA VAL A 109 -6.83 -3.22 17.90
C VAL A 109 -7.56 -2.38 18.95
N ASN A 110 -6.95 -2.17 20.11
CA ASN A 110 -7.51 -1.29 21.14
C ASN A 110 -7.60 0.17 20.66
N ARG A 111 -8.55 0.93 21.23
CA ARG A 111 -8.80 2.33 20.87
C ARG A 111 -8.33 3.28 21.97
N ILE A 112 -7.81 4.43 21.55
CA ILE A 112 -7.68 5.61 22.41
C ILE A 112 -8.60 6.71 21.92
N TYR A 113 -9.01 7.58 22.85
CA TYR A 113 -9.83 8.75 22.55
C TYR A 113 -9.07 10.02 22.90
N ILE A 114 -8.83 10.85 21.89
CA ILE A 114 -8.13 12.13 22.04
C ILE A 114 -9.16 13.27 22.04
N PRO A 115 -9.20 14.14 23.07
CA PRO A 115 -10.11 15.26 23.09
C PRO A 115 -9.74 16.28 22.00
N LYS A 116 -10.75 16.72 21.23
CA LYS A 116 -10.66 17.72 20.18
C LYS A 116 -11.49 18.94 20.56
N TYR A 117 -10.82 20.08 20.74
CA TYR A 117 -11.46 21.35 21.07
C TYR A 117 -11.68 22.18 19.81
N LEU A 118 -12.93 22.51 19.51
CA LEU A 118 -13.31 23.32 18.36
C LEU A 118 -13.90 24.66 18.82
N ARG A 119 -13.49 25.77 18.20
CA ARG A 119 -14.07 27.09 18.50
C ARG A 119 -15.58 27.15 18.28
N SER A 120 -16.10 26.33 17.36
CA SER A 120 -17.51 26.25 17.01
C SER A 120 -18.34 25.36 17.96
N SER A 121 -17.73 24.71 18.96
CA SER A 121 -18.42 23.81 19.89
C SER A 121 -18.11 24.19 21.33
N GLN A 122 -19.15 24.29 22.16
CA GLN A 122 -19.00 24.54 23.60
C GLN A 122 -18.49 23.30 24.36
N TYR A 123 -18.70 22.11 23.81
CA TYR A 123 -18.28 20.83 24.40
C TYR A 123 -17.17 20.19 23.54
N PRO A 124 -16.19 19.52 24.16
CA PRO A 124 -15.15 18.82 23.42
C PRO A 124 -15.74 17.66 22.61
N LEU A 125 -15.15 17.41 21.46
CA LEU A 125 -15.36 16.18 20.71
C LEU A 125 -14.25 15.19 21.05
N TYR A 126 -14.42 13.93 20.66
CA TYR A 126 -13.38 12.92 20.80
C TYR A 126 -13.02 12.37 19.42
N MET A 127 -11.73 12.21 19.18
CA MET A 127 -11.20 11.48 18.03
C MET A 127 -10.82 10.08 18.51
N GLU A 128 -11.37 9.06 17.87
CA GLU A 128 -10.99 7.68 18.11
C GLU A 128 -9.79 7.32 17.23
N ILE A 129 -8.79 6.63 17.79
CA ILE A 129 -7.62 6.15 17.06
C ILE A 129 -7.33 4.70 17.48
N PRO A 130 -7.22 3.74 16.54
CA PRO A 130 -6.58 2.45 16.76
C PRO A 130 -5.13 2.64 17.24
N TYR A 131 -4.82 2.22 18.46
CA TYR A 131 -3.52 2.44 19.06
C TYR A 131 -3.09 1.24 19.92
N PRO A 132 -2.24 0.35 19.39
CA PRO A 132 -1.74 -0.80 20.13
C PRO A 132 -0.63 -0.35 21.10
N LYS A 133 -0.96 -0.14 22.37
CA LYS A 133 0.04 0.13 23.41
C LYS A 133 1.01 -1.04 23.56
N ALA A 134 2.22 -0.75 24.04
CA ALA A 134 3.20 -1.79 24.35
C ALA A 134 2.60 -2.90 25.23
N GLY A 135 2.84 -4.16 24.86
CA GLY A 135 2.41 -5.34 25.60
C GLY A 135 0.99 -5.82 25.33
N VAL A 136 0.18 -5.13 24.50
CA VAL A 136 -1.11 -5.70 24.08
C VAL A 136 -0.91 -6.82 23.06
N GLU A 137 -1.80 -7.80 23.09
CA GLU A 137 -1.77 -8.96 22.21
C GLU A 137 -2.10 -8.58 20.75
N GLU A 138 -3.16 -7.78 20.57
CA GLU A 138 -3.69 -7.44 19.27
C GLU A 138 -3.00 -6.22 18.64
N ASN A 139 -2.27 -6.48 17.56
CA ASN A 139 -1.73 -5.48 16.65
C ASN A 139 -2.58 -5.40 15.36
N PRO A 140 -2.43 -4.33 14.57
CA PRO A 140 -2.99 -4.29 13.22
C PRO A 140 -2.57 -5.52 12.43
N LYS A 141 -3.53 -6.22 11.83
CA LYS A 141 -3.21 -7.33 10.93
C LYS A 141 -2.85 -6.75 9.57
N ALA A 142 -1.59 -6.84 9.19
CA ALA A 142 -1.09 -6.45 7.88
C ALA A 142 -1.01 -7.64 6.92
N GLU A 143 -1.68 -7.52 5.78
CA GLU A 143 -1.66 -8.51 4.71
C GLU A 143 -1.12 -7.87 3.43
N LEU A 144 -0.14 -8.51 2.80
CA LEU A 144 0.49 -8.02 1.59
C LEU A 144 -0.17 -8.64 0.35
N TYR A 145 -0.43 -7.80 -0.65
CA TYR A 145 -1.03 -8.22 -1.92
C TYR A 145 -0.12 -7.84 -3.08
N ILE A 146 -0.09 -8.67 -4.12
CA ILE A 146 0.45 -8.33 -5.44
C ILE A 146 -0.71 -8.30 -6.43
N HIS A 147 -0.88 -7.16 -7.11
CA HIS A 147 -1.86 -6.93 -8.16
C HIS A 147 -1.21 -6.86 -9.54
N SER A 148 -1.79 -7.57 -10.49
CA SER A 148 -1.40 -7.57 -11.90
C SER A 148 -2.28 -6.58 -12.67
N VAL A 149 -1.68 -5.55 -13.25
CA VAL A 149 -2.40 -4.50 -14.01
C VAL A 149 -3.10 -5.08 -15.23
N ALA A 150 -2.49 -6.08 -15.89
CA ALA A 150 -3.01 -6.66 -17.11
C ALA A 150 -4.26 -7.53 -16.86
N THR A 151 -4.23 -8.35 -15.81
CA THR A 151 -5.33 -9.28 -15.49
C THR A 151 -6.33 -8.68 -14.52
N HIS A 152 -5.93 -7.61 -13.82
CA HIS A 152 -6.63 -7.03 -12.68
C HIS A 152 -6.92 -8.00 -11.55
N HIS A 153 -6.12 -9.05 -11.44
CA HIS A 153 -6.17 -10.01 -10.35
C HIS A 153 -5.17 -9.61 -9.26
N ALA A 154 -5.52 -9.83 -8.00
CA ALA A 154 -4.62 -9.68 -6.87
C ALA A 154 -4.45 -11.02 -6.15
N VAL A 155 -3.23 -11.32 -5.74
CA VAL A 155 -2.90 -12.48 -4.91
C VAL A 155 -2.38 -12.02 -3.56
N VAL A 156 -2.69 -12.79 -2.51
CA VAL A 156 -2.10 -12.60 -1.19
C VAL A 156 -0.67 -13.12 -1.23
N VAL A 157 0.26 -12.35 -0.69
CA VAL A 157 1.63 -12.77 -0.42
C VAL A 157 1.65 -13.36 0.97
N GLU A 158 1.71 -14.69 1.04
CA GLU A 158 1.74 -15.41 2.31
C GLU A 158 3.04 -15.13 3.08
N PRO A 159 2.97 -14.84 4.39
CA PRO A 159 4.17 -14.74 5.22
C PRO A 159 4.90 -16.10 5.29
N PRO A 160 6.20 -16.10 5.64
CA PRO A 160 6.95 -17.33 5.89
C PRO A 160 6.24 -18.28 6.87
N ALA A 161 6.26 -19.58 6.58
CA ALA A 161 5.58 -20.58 7.41
C ALA A 161 6.13 -20.61 8.84
N GLU A 162 7.43 -20.40 9.02
CA GLU A 162 8.07 -20.33 10.33
C GLU A 162 7.59 -19.14 11.16
N LEU A 163 7.28 -18.02 10.50
CA LEU A 163 6.76 -16.82 11.16
C LEU A 163 5.32 -17.02 11.62
N THR A 164 4.47 -17.60 10.76
CA THR A 164 3.07 -17.88 11.11
C THR A 164 2.93 -18.97 12.16
N ALA A 165 3.84 -19.95 12.18
CA ALA A 165 3.88 -21.01 13.19
C ALA A 165 4.11 -20.52 14.62
N MET A 166 4.60 -19.28 14.81
CA MET A 166 4.76 -18.67 16.14
C MET A 166 3.44 -18.27 16.79
N ASN A 167 2.33 -18.29 16.04
CA ASN A 167 1.00 -17.94 16.52
C ASN A 167 0.94 -16.58 17.25
N GLN A 168 1.57 -15.58 16.65
CA GLN A 168 1.61 -14.21 17.15
C GLN A 168 1.50 -13.20 16.01
N SER A 169 1.27 -11.94 16.36
CA SER A 169 1.35 -10.83 15.40
C SER A 169 2.75 -10.75 14.77
N TYR A 170 2.81 -10.29 13.53
CA TYR A 170 4.06 -10.07 12.79
C TYR A 170 4.01 -8.71 12.08
N TYR A 171 5.16 -8.29 11.55
CA TYR A 171 5.31 -7.06 10.79
C TYR A 171 5.78 -7.30 9.36
N VAL A 172 5.43 -6.36 8.50
CA VAL A 172 5.93 -6.24 7.13
C VAL A 172 6.71 -4.94 7.06
N PHE A 173 8.04 -5.00 7.13
CA PHE A 173 8.89 -3.82 7.29
C PHE A 173 9.19 -3.09 5.99
N SER A 174 9.49 -3.84 4.92
CA SER A 174 9.99 -3.25 3.68
C SER A 174 9.52 -4.06 2.49
N ASN A 175 9.19 -3.35 1.42
CA ASN A 175 8.72 -3.91 0.16
C ASN A 175 9.41 -3.17 -0.98
N GLN A 176 10.11 -3.89 -1.84
CA GLN A 176 10.80 -3.31 -2.98
C GLN A 176 10.75 -4.25 -4.19
N TRP A 177 10.28 -3.74 -5.32
CA TRP A 177 10.36 -4.47 -6.58
C TRP A 177 11.80 -4.52 -7.07
N LEU A 178 12.26 -5.72 -7.40
CA LEU A 178 13.58 -5.99 -7.91
C LEU A 178 13.49 -6.57 -9.31
N ARG A 179 14.26 -6.00 -10.24
CA ARG A 179 14.49 -6.61 -11.54
C ARG A 179 15.51 -7.73 -11.41
N MET A 180 15.12 -8.94 -11.80
CA MET A 180 15.98 -10.10 -11.70
C MET A 180 17.13 -10.04 -12.73
N PRO A 181 18.35 -10.48 -12.37
CA PRO A 181 19.47 -10.58 -13.31
C PRO A 181 19.16 -11.55 -14.46
N ALA A 182 19.56 -11.22 -15.70
CA ALA A 182 19.23 -11.99 -16.90
C ALA A 182 19.49 -13.51 -16.77
N ARG A 183 20.57 -13.89 -16.07
CA ARG A 183 20.95 -15.29 -15.81
C ARG A 183 19.92 -16.11 -15.04
N VAL A 184 19.07 -15.49 -14.21
CA VAL A 184 18.08 -16.18 -13.36
C VAL A 184 16.64 -15.90 -13.77
N ARG A 185 16.39 -15.01 -14.75
CA ARG A 185 15.03 -14.64 -15.17
C ARG A 185 14.20 -15.82 -15.67
N ARG A 186 14.82 -16.79 -16.34
CA ARG A 186 14.12 -17.99 -16.81
C ARG A 186 13.50 -18.79 -15.66
N ALA A 187 14.11 -18.78 -14.49
CA ALA A 187 13.63 -19.48 -13.30
C ALA A 187 12.76 -18.58 -12.41
N LEU A 188 13.11 -17.30 -12.29
CA LEU A 188 12.51 -16.40 -11.30
C LEU A 188 11.52 -15.38 -11.88
N GLY A 189 11.40 -15.26 -13.20
CA GLY A 189 10.67 -14.17 -13.85
C GLY A 189 11.51 -12.88 -13.99
N GLU A 190 10.92 -11.86 -14.61
CA GLU A 190 11.59 -10.57 -14.87
C GLU A 190 11.73 -9.73 -13.60
N GLU A 191 10.69 -9.69 -12.77
CA GLU A 191 10.61 -8.88 -11.55
C GLU A 191 10.05 -9.70 -10.40
N ARG A 192 10.56 -9.44 -9.19
CA ARG A 192 10.02 -9.98 -7.95
C ARG A 192 9.97 -8.91 -6.88
N LEU A 193 8.95 -8.96 -6.03
CA LEU A 193 8.86 -8.16 -4.83
C LEU A 193 9.75 -8.77 -3.74
N ALA A 194 10.75 -8.02 -3.30
CA ALA A 194 11.50 -8.33 -2.09
C ALA A 194 10.74 -7.79 -0.88
N THR A 195 10.40 -8.66 0.06
CA THR A 195 9.67 -8.30 1.27
C THR A 195 10.45 -8.74 2.50
N VAL A 196 10.55 -7.85 3.48
CA VAL A 196 11.13 -8.12 4.80
C VAL A 196 10.01 -8.28 5.82
N TRP A 197 9.98 -9.44 6.47
CA TRP A 197 9.04 -9.78 7.52
C TRP A 197 9.76 -9.88 8.86
N SER A 198 9.02 -9.65 9.93
CA SER A 198 9.56 -9.75 11.29
C SER A 198 8.53 -10.26 12.28
N ASN A 199 8.99 -10.97 13.30
CA ASN A 199 8.14 -11.35 14.43
C ASN A 199 7.81 -10.16 15.33
N ARG A 200 6.84 -10.35 16.25
CA ARG A 200 6.40 -9.31 17.19
C ARG A 200 7.54 -8.69 18.01
N GLU A 201 8.50 -9.52 18.43
CA GLU A 201 9.67 -9.10 19.22
C GLU A 201 10.74 -8.38 18.38
N GLN A 202 10.62 -8.41 17.06
CA GLN A 202 11.55 -7.77 16.12
C GLN A 202 13.00 -8.26 16.24
N ASN A 203 13.19 -9.53 16.56
CA ASN A 203 14.52 -10.15 16.69
C ASN A 203 14.77 -11.26 15.67
N LEU A 204 13.81 -11.56 14.78
CA LEU A 204 13.94 -12.49 13.67
C LEU A 204 13.47 -11.81 12.39
N LEU A 205 14.34 -11.79 11.38
CA LEU A 205 13.99 -11.29 10.05
C LEU A 205 13.91 -12.41 9.03
N TYR A 206 12.92 -12.31 8.16
CA TYR A 206 12.74 -13.18 7.01
C TYR A 206 12.67 -12.34 5.75
N VAL A 207 13.35 -12.77 4.69
CA VAL A 207 13.31 -12.09 3.40
C VAL A 207 12.71 -13.02 2.37
N THR A 208 11.69 -12.56 1.66
CA THR A 208 11.06 -13.31 0.57
C THR A 208 11.20 -12.58 -0.76
N LEU A 209 11.28 -13.34 -1.85
CA LEU A 209 11.15 -12.84 -3.23
C LEU A 209 9.89 -13.43 -3.85
N CYS A 210 8.89 -12.59 -4.07
CA CYS A 210 7.56 -13.01 -4.50
C CYS A 210 7.19 -12.46 -5.88
N ASN A 211 6.34 -13.18 -6.60
CA ASN A 211 5.60 -12.67 -7.75
C ASN A 211 4.13 -13.09 -7.62
N GLU A 212 3.34 -12.95 -8.69
CA GLU A 212 1.92 -13.33 -8.71
C GLU A 212 1.65 -14.84 -8.63
N VAL A 213 2.69 -15.68 -8.70
CA VAL A 213 2.61 -17.14 -8.75
C VAL A 213 3.16 -17.78 -7.48
N ASP A 214 4.33 -17.35 -7.01
CA ASP A 214 5.03 -17.96 -5.89
C ASP A 214 5.86 -16.97 -5.04
N CYS A 215 6.31 -17.47 -3.89
CA CYS A 215 7.19 -16.78 -2.96
C CYS A 215 8.35 -17.69 -2.57
N ILE A 216 9.57 -17.15 -2.62
CA ILE A 216 10.79 -17.87 -2.27
C ILE A 216 11.42 -17.21 -1.05
N LEU A 217 11.65 -17.96 0.01
CA LEU A 217 12.43 -17.51 1.17
C LEU A 217 13.92 -17.48 0.80
N VAL A 218 14.54 -16.29 0.85
CA VAL A 218 15.96 -16.09 0.46
C VAL A 218 16.91 -16.10 1.65
N ASN A 219 16.41 -15.84 2.85
CA ASN A 219 17.19 -15.95 4.09
C ASN A 219 16.30 -16.49 5.21
N HIS A 220 16.87 -17.35 6.04
CA HIS A 220 16.22 -17.87 7.24
C HIS A 220 16.74 -17.11 8.47
N SER A 221 15.81 -16.59 9.28
CA SER A 221 16.00 -16.01 10.63
C SER A 221 17.46 -15.68 10.97
N SER A 222 17.89 -14.46 10.67
CA SER A 222 19.09 -13.90 11.29
C SER A 222 18.67 -13.27 12.62
N ARG A 223 19.17 -13.79 13.75
CA ARG A 223 19.03 -13.10 15.04
C ARG A 223 19.84 -11.81 14.96
N ILE A 224 19.16 -10.68 15.19
CA ILE A 224 19.80 -9.36 15.30
C ILE A 224 20.48 -9.24 16.66
#